data_AF-A0A354RE60-F1
#
_entry.id   AF-A0A354RE60-F1
#
_cell.length_a   1.000
_cell.length_b   1.000
_cell.length_c   1.000
_cell.angle_alpha   90.00
_cell.angle_beta   90.00
_cell.angle_gamma   90.00
#
_symmetry.space_group_name_H-M   'P 1'
#
loop_
_entity.id
_entity.type
_entity.pdbx_description
1 polymer ?
#
loop_
_entity_poly.entity_id
_entity_poly.type
_entity_poly.pdbx_seq_one_letter_code
_entity_poly.pdbx_strand_id
1 'polypeptide(L)'
;MKKTIYHLLLCIAILFAFTSTKAEEDQIVKMANKVTVVKDSDMWLRVTVPFNVLNHPKLLGGSGDRPTSVASAYNPEYLDNLKVKVYLCFSNEFKKKLLRSQNLTDAQFYQYYSAEVEFATVEIDRATKNAYFLLPTLVAERDGFLTGYVNMIGYAVEISSEGNSFEMSNSIFFEKYRDEAILEKFKEQAKSNSEKNRGILVPAHTVSMNYLDATGPIKMGDN
;
A
#
# COMPACT_ATOMS: atom_id res chain seq x y z
N MET A 1 -16.40 -45.83 -20.81
CA MET A 1 -17.00 -45.15 -19.64
C MET A 1 -16.07 -44.97 -18.45
N LYS A 2 -15.20 -45.93 -18.08
CA LYS A 2 -14.30 -45.75 -16.92
C LYS A 2 -13.24 -44.63 -17.09
N LYS A 3 -12.63 -44.47 -18.28
CA LYS A 3 -11.61 -43.42 -18.55
C LYS A 3 -12.15 -41.99 -18.45
N THR A 4 -13.38 -41.74 -18.86
CA THR A 4 -14.03 -40.42 -18.77
C THR A 4 -14.33 -40.00 -17.33
N ILE A 5 -14.60 -40.96 -16.44
CA ILE A 5 -14.82 -40.72 -15.02
C ILE A 5 -13.51 -40.31 -14.31
N TYR A 6 -12.38 -40.93 -14.67
CA TYR A 6 -11.07 -40.55 -14.11
C TYR A 6 -10.61 -39.15 -14.54
N HIS A 7 -10.90 -38.74 -15.78
CA HIS A 7 -10.60 -37.36 -16.21
C HIS A 7 -11.50 -36.32 -15.55
N LEU A 8 -12.77 -36.65 -15.31
CA LEU A 8 -13.69 -35.76 -14.58
C LEU A 8 -13.27 -35.58 -13.11
N LEU A 9 -12.88 -36.67 -12.43
CA LEU A 9 -12.36 -36.62 -11.05
C LEU A 9 -11.04 -35.85 -10.94
N LEU A 10 -10.15 -35.98 -11.92
CA LEU A 10 -8.88 -35.24 -11.95
C LEU A 10 -9.12 -33.74 -12.14
N CYS A 11 -10.06 -33.34 -13.01
CA CYS A 11 -10.41 -31.92 -13.20
C CYS A 11 -11.03 -31.30 -11.93
N ILE A 12 -11.85 -32.04 -11.18
CA ILE A 12 -12.44 -31.56 -9.92
C ILE A 12 -11.35 -31.41 -8.83
N ALA A 13 -10.39 -32.33 -8.75
CA ALA A 13 -9.27 -32.21 -7.79
C ALA A 13 -8.36 -31.00 -8.09
N ILE A 14 -8.16 -30.66 -9.37
CA ILE A 14 -7.40 -29.46 -9.77
C ILE A 14 -8.19 -28.18 -9.44
N LEU A 15 -9.52 -28.18 -9.58
CA LEU A 15 -10.38 -27.05 -9.22
C LEU A 15 -10.36 -26.74 -7.71
N PHE A 16 -10.22 -27.76 -6.84
CA PHE A 16 -10.11 -27.55 -5.40
C PHE A 16 -8.70 -27.16 -4.93
N ALA A 17 -7.65 -27.52 -5.68
CA ALA A 17 -6.26 -27.22 -5.33
C ALA A 17 -5.88 -25.72 -5.42
N PHE A 18 -6.73 -24.88 -6.03
CA PHE A 18 -6.51 -23.44 -6.19
C PHE A 18 -7.44 -22.57 -5.33
N THR A 19 -8.14 -23.15 -4.36
CA THR A 19 -8.85 -22.35 -3.36
C THR A 19 -7.86 -21.81 -2.33
N SER A 20 -7.09 -20.79 -2.71
CA SER A 20 -6.41 -19.96 -1.72
C SER A 20 -7.51 -19.24 -0.95
N THR A 21 -7.68 -19.60 0.32
CA THR A 21 -8.50 -18.85 1.28
C THR A 21 -7.85 -17.48 1.46
N LYS A 22 -8.13 -16.56 0.53
CA LYS A 22 -7.83 -15.15 0.74
C LYS A 22 -8.59 -14.73 2.00
N ALA A 23 -7.88 -14.18 2.97
CA ALA A 23 -8.50 -13.53 4.11
C ALA A 23 -9.49 -12.47 3.59
N GLU A 24 -10.65 -12.37 4.21
CA GLU A 24 -11.61 -11.34 3.83
C GLU A 24 -11.02 -9.95 4.11
N GLU A 25 -11.57 -8.96 3.44
CA GLU A 25 -11.24 -7.54 3.60
C GLU A 25 -11.24 -7.13 5.07
N ASP A 26 -10.23 -6.35 5.48
CA ASP A 26 -10.08 -5.80 6.83
C ASP A 26 -9.98 -6.85 7.96
N GLN A 27 -9.72 -8.13 7.68
CA GLN A 27 -9.57 -9.12 8.75
C GLN A 27 -8.20 -9.08 9.44
N ILE A 28 -7.11 -8.84 8.69
CA ILE A 28 -5.73 -8.88 9.21
C ILE A 28 -5.22 -7.47 9.45
N VAL A 29 -5.30 -6.63 8.44
CA VAL A 29 -4.92 -5.22 8.48
C VAL A 29 -6.06 -4.41 7.88
N LYS A 30 -6.25 -3.19 8.37
CA LYS A 30 -7.17 -2.22 7.76
C LYS A 30 -6.56 -0.83 7.71
N MET A 31 -7.09 0.01 6.82
CA MET A 31 -6.82 1.44 6.85
C MET A 31 -7.44 2.06 8.11
N ALA A 32 -6.65 2.78 8.90
CA ALA A 32 -7.17 3.46 10.09
C ALA A 32 -7.81 4.82 9.74
N ASN A 33 -7.30 5.46 8.68
CA ASN A 33 -7.84 6.70 8.11
C ASN A 33 -7.33 6.86 6.67
N LYS A 34 -7.73 7.92 5.99
CA LYS A 34 -7.19 8.29 4.68
C LYS A 34 -5.70 8.65 4.77
N VAL A 35 -4.99 8.39 3.68
CA VAL A 35 -3.62 8.90 3.50
C VAL A 35 -3.67 10.42 3.49
N THR A 36 -2.77 11.05 4.26
CA THR A 36 -2.67 12.52 4.33
C THR A 36 -1.32 12.98 3.82
N VAL A 37 -1.30 14.17 3.21
CA VAL A 37 -0.07 14.82 2.77
C VAL A 37 -0.07 16.25 3.28
N VAL A 38 0.95 16.60 4.07
CA VAL A 38 1.08 17.91 4.70
C VAL A 38 2.46 18.49 4.44
N LYS A 39 2.58 19.83 4.37
CA LYS A 39 3.90 20.47 4.37
C LYS A 39 4.49 20.33 5.77
N ASP A 40 5.60 19.60 5.85
CA ASP A 40 6.27 19.28 7.11
C ASP A 40 7.44 20.23 7.36
N SER A 41 8.19 20.54 6.29
CA SER A 41 9.27 21.52 6.28
C SER A 41 9.38 22.18 4.90
N ASP A 42 10.32 23.10 4.75
CA ASP A 42 10.66 23.66 3.43
C ASP A 42 11.30 22.64 2.49
N MET A 43 11.85 21.54 3.02
CA MET A 43 12.42 20.48 2.19
C MET A 43 11.41 19.38 1.85
N TRP A 44 10.44 19.11 2.72
CA TRP A 44 9.62 17.91 2.63
C TRP A 44 8.12 18.16 2.84
N LEU A 45 7.32 17.52 1.99
CA LEU A 45 5.94 17.17 2.28
C LEU A 45 5.92 15.78 2.93
N ARG A 46 5.30 15.67 4.10
CA ARG A 46 5.13 14.41 4.81
C ARG A 46 3.82 13.74 4.40
N VAL A 47 3.96 12.49 3.97
CA VAL A 47 2.87 11.58 3.65
C VAL A 47 2.69 10.63 4.83
N THR A 48 1.49 10.51 5.35
CA THR A 48 1.16 9.60 6.46
C THR A 48 0.16 8.55 5.98
N VAL A 49 0.51 7.28 6.10
CA VAL A 49 -0.35 6.13 5.82
C VAL A 49 -0.72 5.47 7.16
N PRO A 50 -1.92 5.76 7.70
CA PRO A 50 -2.36 5.21 8.97
C PRO A 50 -3.07 3.86 8.80
N PHE A 51 -2.66 2.85 9.55
CA PHE A 51 -3.20 1.49 9.49
C PHE A 51 -3.36 0.87 10.88
N ASN A 52 -4.17 -0.18 10.99
CA ASN A 52 -4.28 -1.02 12.19
C ASN A 52 -3.96 -2.46 11.84
N VAL A 53 -3.20 -3.14 12.70
CA VAL A 53 -3.04 -4.60 12.64
C VAL A 53 -4.03 -5.23 13.62
N LEU A 54 -4.89 -6.11 13.13
CA LEU A 54 -6.08 -6.58 13.84
C LEU A 54 -5.96 -8.01 14.35
N ASN A 55 -5.44 -8.90 13.50
CA ASN A 55 -5.30 -10.32 13.76
C ASN A 55 -4.06 -10.87 13.07
N HIS A 56 -3.50 -11.95 13.63
CA HIS A 56 -2.40 -12.66 12.99
C HIS A 56 -2.93 -13.53 11.83
N PRO A 57 -2.32 -13.52 10.62
CA PRO A 57 -2.79 -14.29 9.47
C PRO A 57 -2.98 -15.79 9.75
N LYS A 58 -2.02 -16.39 10.47
CA LYS A 58 -2.06 -17.82 10.86
C LYS A 58 -3.25 -18.21 11.75
N LEU A 59 -3.89 -17.25 12.43
CA LEU A 59 -5.06 -17.53 13.29
C LEU A 59 -6.38 -17.60 12.51
N LEU A 60 -6.45 -17.02 11.32
CA LEU A 60 -7.69 -16.94 10.52
C LEU A 60 -7.88 -18.17 9.61
N GLY A 61 -6.80 -18.85 9.23
CA GLY A 61 -6.83 -19.99 8.31
C GLY A 61 -7.39 -21.30 8.87
N GLY A 62 -8.01 -21.30 10.06
CA GLY A 62 -8.55 -22.51 10.70
C GLY A 62 -7.51 -23.48 11.26
N SER A 63 -6.24 -23.34 10.89
CA SER A 63 -5.11 -24.05 11.46
C SER A 63 -4.64 -23.36 12.74
N GLY A 64 -5.46 -23.39 13.80
CA GLY A 64 -4.98 -23.18 15.18
C GLY A 64 -4.06 -24.32 15.65
N ASP A 65 -3.42 -25.04 14.72
CA ASP A 65 -2.54 -26.15 14.98
C ASP A 65 -1.35 -25.62 15.76
N ARG A 66 -1.20 -26.18 16.95
CA ARG A 66 -0.10 -25.87 17.84
C ARG A 66 1.20 -26.14 17.08
N PRO A 67 2.13 -25.17 16.98
CA PRO A 67 3.41 -25.39 16.35
C PRO A 67 4.07 -26.68 16.87
N THR A 68 4.45 -27.57 15.97
CA THR A 68 5.05 -28.87 16.31
C THR A 68 6.58 -28.85 16.25
N SER A 69 7.17 -27.72 15.83
CA SER A 69 8.60 -27.52 15.70
C SER A 69 8.99 -26.08 16.06
N VAL A 70 10.25 -25.87 16.46
CA VAL A 70 10.79 -24.52 16.70
C VAL A 70 10.67 -23.64 15.46
N ALA A 71 10.88 -24.21 14.26
CA ALA A 71 10.77 -23.47 12.99
C ALA A 71 9.33 -23.04 12.63
N SER A 72 8.31 -23.70 13.20
CA SER A 72 6.90 -23.33 13.00
C SER A 72 6.36 -22.46 14.14
N ALA A 73 7.14 -22.26 15.21
CA ALA A 73 6.75 -21.41 16.32
C ALA A 73 6.66 -19.95 15.85
N TYR A 74 5.61 -19.27 16.29
CA TYR A 74 5.40 -17.85 16.04
C TYR A 74 4.77 -17.21 17.28
N ASN A 75 4.97 -15.90 17.44
CA ASN A 75 4.26 -15.15 18.47
C ASN A 75 2.97 -14.55 17.86
N PRO A 76 1.77 -14.98 18.29
CA PRO A 76 0.52 -14.47 17.75
C PRO A 76 0.26 -12.98 18.06
N GLU A 77 1.02 -12.37 18.97
CA GLU A 77 0.93 -10.95 19.33
C GLU A 77 1.74 -10.05 18.39
N TYR A 78 2.55 -10.61 17.50
CA TYR A 78 3.41 -9.84 16.60
C TYR A 78 3.29 -10.33 15.16
N LEU A 79 3.47 -9.41 14.23
CA LEU A 79 3.49 -9.66 12.80
C LEU A 79 4.86 -9.26 12.24
N ASP A 80 5.55 -10.22 11.64
CA ASP A 80 6.90 -10.02 11.13
C ASP A 80 6.93 -9.67 9.64
N ASN A 81 7.91 -8.86 9.26
CA ASN A 81 8.17 -8.47 7.87
C ASN A 81 6.99 -7.75 7.19
N LEU A 82 6.36 -6.83 7.93
CA LEU A 82 5.23 -6.06 7.43
C LEU A 82 5.71 -4.98 6.45
N LYS A 83 5.28 -5.08 5.20
CA LYS A 83 5.55 -4.12 4.14
C LYS A 83 4.35 -3.23 3.92
N VAL A 84 4.56 -1.91 3.96
CA VAL A 84 3.55 -0.90 3.63
C VAL A 84 4.04 -0.14 2.41
N LYS A 85 3.33 -0.32 1.30
CA LYS A 85 3.61 0.34 0.03
C LYS A 85 2.50 1.33 -0.31
N VAL A 86 2.90 2.54 -0.68
CA VAL A 86 1.96 3.60 -1.09
C VAL A 86 2.24 4.02 -2.52
N TYR A 87 1.16 4.28 -3.25
CA TYR A 87 1.16 4.96 -4.53
C TYR A 87 0.38 6.25 -4.39
N LEU A 88 0.95 7.37 -4.82
CA LEU A 88 0.33 8.70 -4.77
C LEU A 88 0.10 9.21 -6.17
N CYS A 89 -1.00 9.91 -6.38
CA CYS A 89 -1.34 10.58 -7.64
C CYS A 89 -1.59 12.06 -7.37
N PHE A 90 -0.89 12.92 -8.12
CA PHE A 90 -1.03 14.36 -8.09
C PHE A 90 -1.44 14.90 -9.46
N SER A 91 -2.18 16.00 -9.46
CA SER A 91 -2.48 16.76 -10.67
C SER A 91 -1.35 17.77 -10.94
N ASN A 92 -0.72 17.71 -12.11
CA ASN A 92 0.29 18.69 -12.51
C ASN A 92 -0.36 20.00 -12.99
N GLU A 93 -0.61 20.90 -12.05
CA GLU A 93 -1.26 22.18 -12.32
C GLU A 93 -0.39 23.13 -13.17
N PHE A 94 0.94 22.99 -13.11
CA PHE A 94 1.84 23.78 -13.95
C PHE A 94 1.62 23.47 -15.44
N LYS A 95 1.69 22.19 -15.82
CA LYS A 95 1.49 21.72 -17.20
C LYS A 95 0.06 21.95 -17.67
N LYS A 96 -0.94 21.78 -16.79
CA LYS A 96 -2.34 22.14 -17.11
C LYS A 96 -2.48 23.59 -17.50
N LYS A 97 -1.90 24.51 -16.72
CA LYS A 97 -1.93 25.95 -17.03
C LYS A 97 -1.19 26.27 -18.33
N LEU A 98 -0.02 25.67 -18.55
CA LEU A 98 0.80 25.87 -19.74
C LEU A 98 0.10 25.39 -21.02
N LEU A 99 -0.58 24.24 -20.95
CA LEU A 99 -1.23 23.58 -22.09
C LEU A 99 -2.75 23.80 -22.13
N ARG A 100 -3.27 24.82 -21.43
CA ARG A 100 -4.71 25.09 -21.31
C ARG A 100 -5.47 25.25 -22.64
N SER A 101 -4.78 25.64 -23.70
CA SER A 101 -5.36 25.82 -25.04
C SER A 101 -5.46 24.50 -25.83
N GLN A 102 -4.87 23.42 -25.32
CA GLN A 102 -4.90 22.10 -25.93
C GLN A 102 -6.10 21.32 -25.38
N ASN A 103 -6.75 20.54 -26.24
CA ASN A 103 -7.88 19.68 -25.84
C ASN A 103 -7.37 18.37 -25.21
N LEU A 104 -6.77 18.48 -24.02
CA LEU A 104 -6.18 17.36 -23.28
C LEU A 104 -7.05 16.98 -22.08
N THR A 105 -7.11 15.69 -21.80
CA THR A 105 -7.83 15.14 -20.63
C THR A 105 -7.00 15.33 -19.35
N ASP A 106 -7.68 15.43 -18.21
CA ASP A 106 -7.02 15.55 -16.90
C ASP A 106 -6.01 14.43 -16.63
N ALA A 107 -6.32 13.21 -17.07
CA ALA A 107 -5.49 12.04 -16.89
C ALA A 107 -4.08 12.19 -17.49
N GLN A 108 -3.93 13.00 -18.54
CA GLN A 108 -2.63 13.26 -19.17
C GLN A 108 -1.72 14.15 -18.31
N PHE A 109 -2.27 14.80 -17.29
CA PHE A 109 -1.53 15.65 -16.36
C PHE A 109 -1.29 14.98 -15.01
N TYR A 110 -1.70 13.72 -14.83
CA TYR A 110 -1.46 12.99 -13.60
C TYR A 110 -0.01 12.54 -13.49
N GLN A 111 0.56 12.72 -12.30
CA GLN A 111 1.88 12.22 -11.95
C GLN A 111 1.79 11.27 -10.76
N TYR A 112 2.47 10.14 -10.89
CA TYR A 112 2.41 9.04 -9.95
C TYR A 112 3.75 8.86 -9.26
N TYR A 113 3.71 8.55 -7.96
CA TYR A 113 4.88 8.31 -7.13
C TYR A 113 4.63 7.07 -6.28
N SER A 114 5.67 6.31 -5.95
CA SER A 114 5.54 5.16 -5.05
C SER A 114 6.75 4.99 -4.16
N ALA A 115 6.51 4.42 -2.98
CA ALA A 115 7.53 4.08 -2.00
C ALA A 115 7.02 2.94 -1.10
N GLU A 116 7.94 2.22 -0.49
CA GLU A 116 7.67 1.09 0.39
C GLU A 116 8.52 1.20 1.66
N VAL A 117 7.91 0.93 2.81
CA VAL A 117 8.62 0.74 4.08
C VAL A 117 8.40 -0.68 4.56
N GLU A 118 9.44 -1.31 5.09
CA GLU A 118 9.40 -2.64 5.67
C GLU A 118 9.70 -2.57 7.17
N PHE A 119 8.73 -2.96 7.99
CA PHE A 119 8.89 -3.15 9.42
C PHE A 119 9.35 -4.59 9.69
N ALA A 120 10.39 -4.74 10.49
CA ALA A 120 10.90 -6.06 10.86
C ALA A 120 9.88 -6.83 11.70
N THR A 121 9.24 -6.15 12.65
CA THR A 121 8.15 -6.69 13.48
C THR A 121 7.20 -5.58 13.91
N VAL A 122 5.92 -5.91 14.06
CA VAL A 122 4.86 -4.98 14.45
C VAL A 122 3.92 -5.68 15.43
N GLU A 123 3.61 -5.03 16.55
CA GLU A 123 2.66 -5.56 17.54
C GLU A 123 1.21 -5.55 17.02
N ILE A 124 0.43 -6.57 17.37
CA ILE A 124 -0.99 -6.69 17.04
C ILE A 124 -1.82 -6.17 18.23
N ASP A 125 -1.92 -4.83 18.32
CA ASP A 125 -2.56 -4.12 19.43
C ASP A 125 -3.83 -3.35 19.02
N ARG A 126 -4.20 -3.41 17.72
CA ARG A 126 -5.28 -2.62 17.09
C ARG A 126 -5.10 -1.10 17.21
N ALA A 127 -3.97 -0.62 17.74
CA ALA A 127 -3.65 0.79 17.79
C ALA A 127 -3.38 1.31 16.37
N THR A 128 -3.55 2.62 16.17
CA THR A 128 -3.21 3.24 14.90
C THR A 128 -1.69 3.35 14.80
N LYS A 129 -1.15 2.71 13.77
CA LYS A 129 0.25 2.74 13.38
C LYS A 129 0.40 3.56 12.11
N ASN A 130 1.56 4.16 11.90
CA ASN A 130 1.78 5.04 10.77
C ASN A 130 3.03 4.65 10.00
N ALA A 131 2.90 4.56 8.68
CA ALA A 131 4.02 4.59 7.77
C ALA A 131 4.19 6.02 7.24
N TYR A 132 5.39 6.59 7.41
CA TYR A 132 5.72 7.92 6.94
C TYR A 132 6.59 7.88 5.69
N PHE A 133 6.26 8.73 4.73
CA PHE A 133 7.03 8.95 3.50
C PHE A 133 7.24 10.44 3.28
N LEU A 134 8.26 10.80 2.52
CA LEU A 134 8.61 12.18 2.23
C LEU A 134 8.69 12.42 0.73
N LEU A 135 8.01 13.46 0.28
CA LEU A 135 8.08 13.98 -1.08
C LEU A 135 8.80 15.35 -1.05
N PRO A 136 9.82 15.60 -1.89
CA PRO A 136 10.52 16.88 -1.88
C PRO A 136 9.59 18.06 -2.21
N THR A 137 9.59 19.07 -1.35
CA THR A 137 8.79 20.30 -1.54
C THR A 137 9.13 20.98 -2.87
N LEU A 138 10.41 21.02 -3.25
CA LEU A 138 10.85 21.59 -4.54
C LEU A 138 10.22 20.89 -5.76
N VAL A 139 10.02 19.57 -5.70
CA VAL A 139 9.33 18.84 -6.77
C VAL A 139 7.85 19.22 -6.79
N ALA A 140 7.22 19.30 -5.61
CA ALA A 140 5.82 19.67 -5.49
C ALA A 140 5.54 21.09 -5.98
N GLU A 141 6.41 22.05 -5.68
CA GLU A 141 6.31 23.44 -6.15
C GLU A 141 6.54 23.53 -7.66
N ARG A 142 7.59 22.90 -8.19
CA ARG A 142 7.91 22.88 -9.62
C ARG A 142 6.73 22.38 -10.46
N ASP A 143 6.08 21.30 -10.03
CA ASP A 143 5.00 20.64 -10.79
C ASP A 143 3.60 21.18 -10.43
N GLY A 144 3.51 22.13 -9.48
CA GLY A 144 2.24 22.76 -9.09
C GLY A 144 1.34 21.88 -8.22
N PHE A 145 1.90 20.90 -7.50
CA PHE A 145 1.16 20.10 -6.52
C PHE A 145 0.83 20.91 -5.27
N LEU A 146 1.51 22.03 -5.05
CA LEU A 146 1.35 22.90 -3.89
C LEU A 146 1.02 24.33 -4.36
N THR A 147 -0.26 24.69 -4.41
CA THR A 147 -0.72 26.05 -4.80
C THR A 147 -1.39 26.82 -3.66
N GLY A 148 -1.49 26.21 -2.48
CA GLY A 148 -2.07 26.74 -1.23
C GLY A 148 -2.36 25.61 -0.23
N TYR A 149 -2.77 24.46 -0.77
CA TYR A 149 -2.80 23.15 -0.11
C TYR A 149 -2.19 22.11 -1.07
N VAL A 150 -1.97 20.89 -0.59
CA VAL A 150 -1.42 19.80 -1.41
C VAL A 150 -2.53 19.19 -2.27
N ASN A 151 -2.36 19.24 -3.59
CA ASN A 151 -3.31 18.77 -4.61
C ASN A 151 -3.13 17.26 -4.90
N MET A 152 -3.22 16.42 -3.87
CA MET A 152 -3.27 14.97 -4.04
C MET A 152 -4.68 14.56 -4.49
N ILE A 153 -4.77 13.95 -5.67
CA ILE A 153 -6.05 13.56 -6.29
C ILE A 153 -6.37 12.08 -6.11
N GLY A 154 -5.40 11.26 -5.68
CA GLY A 154 -5.63 9.86 -5.36
C GLY A 154 -4.46 9.17 -4.69
N TYR A 155 -4.73 8.03 -4.07
CA TYR A 155 -3.74 7.13 -3.51
C TYR A 155 -4.19 5.68 -3.63
N ALA A 156 -3.23 4.75 -3.61
CA ALA A 156 -3.45 3.33 -3.37
C ALA A 156 -2.45 2.83 -2.33
N VAL A 157 -2.88 1.96 -1.43
CA VAL A 157 -2.03 1.36 -0.39
C VAL A 157 -2.07 -0.16 -0.52
N GLU A 158 -0.91 -0.78 -0.49
CA GLU A 158 -0.74 -2.24 -0.44
C GLU A 158 0.00 -2.58 0.86
N ILE A 159 -0.58 -3.47 1.67
CA ILE A 159 0.09 -4.00 2.87
C ILE A 159 0.24 -5.51 2.70
N SER A 160 1.44 -6.01 3.01
CA SER A 160 1.76 -7.43 2.95
C SER A 160 2.67 -7.87 4.09
N SER A 161 2.66 -9.15 4.43
CA SER A 161 3.57 -9.74 5.42
C SER A 161 3.97 -11.14 4.98
N GLU A 162 5.25 -11.47 5.08
CA GLU A 162 5.80 -12.79 4.68
C GLU A 162 5.38 -13.20 3.25
N GLY A 163 5.24 -12.23 2.33
CA GLY A 163 4.81 -12.45 0.95
C GLY A 163 3.29 -12.53 0.74
N ASN A 164 2.48 -12.51 1.80
CA ASN A 164 1.02 -12.51 1.72
C ASN A 164 0.50 -11.08 1.67
N SER A 165 -0.21 -10.70 0.61
CA SER A 165 -0.89 -9.39 0.52
C SER A 165 -2.26 -9.45 1.19
N PHE A 166 -2.64 -8.38 1.88
CA PHE A 166 -3.91 -8.27 2.59
C PHE A 166 -4.88 -7.35 1.85
N GLU A 167 -6.13 -7.80 1.71
CA GLU A 167 -7.21 -6.99 1.15
C GLU A 167 -7.71 -6.02 2.23
N MET A 168 -7.87 -4.74 1.88
CA MET A 168 -8.20 -3.67 2.82
C MET A 168 -9.19 -2.70 2.23
N SER A 169 -10.22 -2.37 2.99
CA SER A 169 -11.17 -1.32 2.62
C SER A 169 -10.51 0.03 2.63
N ASN A 170 -11.00 0.93 1.76
CA ASN A 170 -10.53 2.31 1.66
C ASN A 170 -9.02 2.46 1.37
N SER A 171 -8.37 1.38 0.93
CA SER A 171 -6.97 1.35 0.53
C SER A 171 -6.72 2.08 -0.79
N ILE A 172 -7.76 2.26 -1.60
CA ILE A 172 -7.74 3.04 -2.84
C ILE A 172 -8.68 4.23 -2.70
N PHE A 173 -8.17 5.41 -3.04
CA PHE A 173 -8.95 6.64 -3.13
C PHE A 173 -8.61 7.35 -4.42
N PHE A 174 -9.63 7.82 -5.13
CA PHE A 174 -9.47 8.68 -6.27
C PHE A 174 -10.58 9.72 -6.30
N GLU A 175 -10.24 11.00 -6.21
CA GLU A 175 -11.15 12.10 -5.86
C GLU A 175 -12.47 12.07 -6.63
N LYS A 176 -12.38 11.85 -7.94
CA LYS A 176 -13.51 11.91 -8.89
C LYS A 176 -14.36 10.65 -8.98
N TYR A 177 -13.90 9.51 -8.45
CA TYR A 177 -14.53 8.21 -8.68
C TYR A 177 -14.68 7.40 -7.40
N ARG A 178 -15.76 6.63 -7.32
CA ARG A 178 -16.03 5.68 -6.21
C ARG A 178 -16.31 4.26 -6.71
N ASP A 179 -16.43 4.10 -8.03
CA ASP A 179 -16.64 2.82 -8.67
C ASP A 179 -15.39 1.94 -8.54
N GLU A 180 -15.57 0.74 -8.01
CA GLU A 180 -14.48 -0.19 -7.68
C GLU A 180 -13.65 -0.58 -8.92
N ALA A 181 -14.29 -0.79 -10.07
CA ALA A 181 -13.57 -1.13 -11.30
C ALA A 181 -12.71 0.04 -11.81
N ILE A 182 -13.14 1.29 -11.57
CA ILE A 182 -12.31 2.47 -11.85
C ILE A 182 -11.17 2.60 -10.85
N LEU A 183 -11.40 2.31 -9.57
CA LEU A 183 -10.37 2.36 -8.53
C LEU A 183 -9.27 1.32 -8.76
N GLU A 184 -9.62 0.09 -9.16
CA GLU A 184 -8.63 -0.94 -9.51
C GLU A 184 -7.80 -0.53 -10.75
N LYS A 185 -8.45 -0.02 -11.79
CA LYS A 185 -7.73 0.53 -12.96
C LYS A 185 -6.80 1.69 -12.58
N PHE A 186 -7.23 2.54 -11.65
CA PHE A 186 -6.39 3.61 -11.12
C PHE A 186 -5.15 3.04 -10.40
N LYS A 187 -5.33 2.02 -9.54
CA LYS A 187 -4.22 1.33 -8.86
C LYS A 187 -3.24 0.70 -9.85
N GLU A 188 -3.72 0.03 -10.90
CA GLU A 188 -2.88 -0.50 -11.98
C GLU A 188 -2.08 0.60 -12.68
N GLN A 189 -2.72 1.73 -13.01
CA GLN A 189 -2.07 2.88 -13.62
C GLN A 189 -1.01 3.50 -12.69
N ALA A 190 -1.31 3.62 -11.40
CA ALA A 190 -0.39 4.15 -10.41
C ALA A 190 0.84 3.25 -10.25
N LYS A 191 0.64 1.93 -10.24
CA LYS A 191 1.73 0.94 -10.23
C LYS A 191 2.61 1.04 -11.47
N SER A 192 2.00 1.09 -12.66
CA SER A 192 2.74 1.16 -13.93
C SER A 192 3.49 2.46 -14.14
N ASN A 193 2.91 3.60 -13.73
CA ASN A 193 3.47 4.92 -14.03
C ASN A 193 4.36 5.51 -12.94
N SER A 194 4.29 5.00 -11.70
CA SER A 194 5.11 5.51 -10.60
C SER A 194 6.61 5.22 -10.76
N GLU A 195 6.96 4.19 -11.53
CA GLU A 195 8.35 3.80 -11.80
C GLU A 195 9.18 4.94 -12.43
N LYS A 196 8.55 5.81 -13.23
CA LYS A 196 9.20 6.97 -13.86
C LYS A 196 9.73 7.98 -12.83
N ASN A 197 9.20 7.94 -11.61
CA ASN A 197 9.53 8.83 -10.50
C ASN A 197 10.12 8.05 -9.31
N ARG A 198 10.64 6.84 -9.55
CA ARG A 198 11.23 6.00 -8.49
C ARG A 198 12.32 6.77 -7.75
N GLY A 199 12.29 6.70 -6.42
CA GLY A 199 13.26 7.36 -5.54
C GLY A 199 13.00 8.84 -5.27
N ILE A 200 11.94 9.44 -5.85
CA ILE A 200 11.54 10.81 -5.49
C ILE A 200 10.69 10.81 -4.22
N LEU A 201 9.69 9.92 -4.13
CA LEU A 201 9.03 9.62 -2.87
C LEU A 201 9.88 8.60 -2.12
N VAL A 202 10.24 8.89 -0.88
CA VAL A 202 11.12 8.04 -0.09
C VAL A 202 10.49 7.71 1.27
N PRO A 203 10.80 6.55 1.87
CA PRO A 203 10.43 6.27 3.25
C PRO A 203 11.09 7.29 4.19
N ALA A 204 10.33 7.87 5.12
CA ALA A 204 10.82 9.02 5.89
C ALA A 204 12.03 8.71 6.77
N HIS A 205 12.13 7.47 7.26
CA HIS A 205 13.23 7.01 8.10
C HIS A 205 14.60 7.02 7.40
N THR A 206 14.65 6.97 6.06
CA THR A 206 15.91 7.06 5.31
C THR A 206 16.51 8.46 5.35
N VAL A 207 15.68 9.47 5.65
CA VAL A 207 16.09 10.87 5.79
C VAL A 207 16.38 11.21 7.26
N SER A 208 15.53 10.77 8.20
CA SER A 208 15.73 11.03 9.62
C SER A 208 15.05 9.98 10.51
N MET A 209 15.74 9.60 11.59
CA MET A 209 15.19 8.72 12.62
C MET A 209 14.02 9.34 13.40
N ASN A 210 13.83 10.67 13.34
CA ASN A 210 12.72 11.34 14.01
C ASN A 210 11.34 10.95 13.45
N TYR A 211 11.30 10.32 12.28
CA TYR A 211 10.07 9.76 11.70
C TYR A 211 9.82 8.31 12.11
N LEU A 212 10.68 7.71 12.93
CA LEU A 212 10.38 6.44 13.59
C LEU A 212 9.37 6.73 14.70
N ASP A 213 8.23 6.06 14.64
CA ASP A 213 7.25 6.05 15.74
C ASP A 213 7.17 4.66 16.37
N ALA A 214 6.26 4.50 17.33
CA ALA A 214 6.05 3.24 18.05
C ALA A 214 5.43 2.12 17.19
N THR A 215 5.37 2.26 15.86
CA THR A 215 4.85 1.22 14.95
C THR A 215 5.68 -0.06 15.03
N GLY A 216 7.01 0.06 15.05
CA GLY A 216 7.92 -1.08 15.12
C GLY A 216 9.30 -0.78 14.52
N PRO A 217 10.31 -1.64 14.76
CA PRO A 217 11.63 -1.49 14.16
C PRO A 217 11.55 -1.65 12.62
N ILE A 218 12.25 -0.76 11.91
CA ILE A 218 12.32 -0.78 10.45
C ILE A 218 13.51 -1.61 9.99
N LYS A 219 13.34 -2.41 8.92
CA LYS A 219 14.48 -3.04 8.26
C LYS A 219 15.28 -1.99 7.50
N MET A 220 16.51 -1.77 7.95
CA MET A 220 17.49 -1.03 7.16
C MET A 220 17.84 -1.88 5.95
N GLY A 221 17.75 -1.33 4.74
CA GLY A 221 18.20 -2.04 3.54
C GLY A 221 19.67 -2.43 3.67
N ASP A 222 20.03 -3.60 3.17
CA ASP A 222 21.43 -4.00 3.03
C ASP A 222 22.12 -2.96 2.11
N ASN A 223 23.05 -2.18 2.66
CA ASN A 223 23.89 -1.25 1.89
C ASN A 223 24.83 -2.01 0.94
#